data_AF-A0AAV6AGV5-F1
#
_entry.id   AF-A0AAV6AGV5-F1
#
_cell.length_a   1.000
_cell.length_b   1.000
_cell.length_c   1.000
_cell.angle_alpha   90.00
_cell.angle_beta   90.00
_cell.angle_gamma   90.00
#
_symmetry.space_group_name_H-M   'P 1'
#
loop_
_entity.id
_entity.type
_entity.pdbx_description
1 polymer ?
#
loop_
_entity_poly.entity_id
_entity_poly.type
_entity_poly.pdbx_seq_one_letter_code
_entity_poly.pdbx_strand_id
1 'polypeptide(L)'
;MRTVLTVFAMRDFENCVDDGAFFNRILARLYVTYRLPGLPLYFVNFRPSTFAYDFNKIKEMRTHADAPYSMVMDRYGSSPYLVEPPEIREDMRVDPDCFPYLAAMEADLEARGIRWIVALMPAMPAWINHYDPGGERDADWRRAMKATLTSPNTVLIDGEEGPLRETHHFTDPSHLHWNNVPQFTRWIFAKVNGTLDDVLETGV
;
A
#
# COMPACT_ATOMS: atom_id res chain seq x y z
N MET A 1 17.95 -16.51 -10.52
CA MET A 1 16.50 -16.24 -10.67
C MET A 1 16.19 -15.00 -9.85
N ARG A 2 15.49 -14.00 -10.41
CA ARG A 2 15.08 -12.80 -9.69
C ARG A 2 13.59 -12.95 -9.35
N THR A 3 13.20 -12.60 -8.14
CA THR A 3 11.82 -12.65 -7.67
C THR A 3 11.43 -11.27 -7.17
N VAL A 4 10.24 -10.81 -7.56
CA VAL A 4 9.65 -9.57 -7.05
C VAL A 4 8.41 -9.95 -6.25
N LEU A 5 8.27 -9.37 -5.06
CA LEU A 5 7.04 -9.40 -4.28
C LEU A 5 6.39 -8.02 -4.40
N THR A 6 5.12 -8.00 -4.76
CA THR A 6 4.28 -6.80 -4.74
C THR A 6 3.06 -7.08 -3.88
N VAL A 7 2.73 -6.12 -3.01
CA VAL A 7 1.51 -6.14 -2.22
C VAL A 7 0.58 -5.10 -2.79
N PHE A 8 -0.68 -5.48 -3.06
CA PHE A 8 -1.71 -4.56 -3.52
C PHE A 8 -2.87 -4.51 -2.55
N ALA A 9 -3.38 -3.31 -2.29
CA ALA A 9 -4.70 -3.07 -1.74
C ALA A 9 -5.67 -2.68 -2.87
N MET A 10 -6.98 -2.79 -2.62
CA MET A 10 -8.00 -2.35 -3.59
C MET A 10 -7.83 -0.86 -3.97
N ARG A 11 -7.35 -0.03 -3.04
CA ARG A 11 -7.04 1.39 -3.25
C ARG A 11 -6.00 1.66 -4.35
N ASP A 12 -5.08 0.72 -4.58
CA ASP A 12 -4.05 0.88 -5.60
C ASP A 12 -4.64 0.81 -7.02
N PHE A 13 -5.91 0.42 -7.13
CA PHE A 13 -6.67 0.33 -8.38
C PHE A 13 -7.67 1.48 -8.51
N GLU A 14 -7.37 2.66 -7.95
CA GLU A 14 -8.17 3.88 -8.17
C GLU A 14 -7.45 4.87 -9.11
N ASN A 15 -8.22 5.52 -9.99
CA ASN A 15 -7.77 6.65 -10.82
C ASN A 15 -6.54 6.38 -11.71
N CYS A 16 -6.51 5.26 -12.45
CA CYS A 16 -5.37 4.90 -13.31
C CYS A 16 -5.31 5.66 -14.65
N VAL A 17 -6.21 6.63 -14.86
CA VAL A 17 -6.34 7.40 -16.12
C VAL A 17 -5.39 8.62 -16.17
N ASP A 18 -4.70 8.97 -15.08
CA ASP A 18 -3.79 10.11 -15.06
C ASP A 18 -2.42 9.79 -15.70
N ASP A 19 -1.72 10.78 -16.24
CA ASP A 19 -0.44 10.63 -16.93
C ASP A 19 0.75 10.26 -15.99
N GLY A 20 0.43 9.91 -14.75
CA GLY A 20 1.36 9.61 -13.66
C GLY A 20 2.14 10.82 -13.14
N ALA A 21 1.81 12.05 -13.56
CA ALA A 21 2.54 13.23 -13.11
C ALA A 21 2.17 13.61 -11.67
N PHE A 22 2.93 13.07 -10.72
CA PHE A 22 2.87 13.48 -9.32
C PHE A 22 3.32 14.94 -9.09
N PHE A 23 4.09 15.51 -10.03
CA PHE A 23 4.56 16.89 -9.98
C PHE A 23 4.24 17.62 -11.28
N ASN A 24 4.06 18.95 -11.19
CA ASN A 24 4.08 19.80 -12.37
C ASN A 24 5.44 19.67 -13.07
N ARG A 25 5.45 18.99 -14.23
CA ARG A 25 6.68 18.63 -14.97
C ARG A 25 7.53 19.85 -15.33
N ILE A 26 6.89 20.99 -15.62
CA ILE A 26 7.57 22.23 -15.97
C ILE A 26 8.29 22.80 -14.74
N LEU A 27 7.58 22.92 -13.61
CA LEU A 27 8.16 23.43 -12.37
C LEU A 27 9.28 22.51 -11.85
N ALA A 28 9.06 21.20 -11.88
CA ALA A 28 10.06 20.20 -11.52
C ALA A 28 11.32 20.35 -12.39
N ARG A 29 11.17 20.44 -13.71
CA ARG A 29 12.28 20.65 -14.65
C ARG A 29 13.03 21.95 -14.37
N LEU A 30 12.32 23.06 -14.15
CA LEU A 30 12.96 24.35 -13.87
C LEU A 30 13.74 24.33 -12.55
N TYR A 31 13.23 23.64 -11.53
CA TYR A 31 13.92 23.49 -10.26
C TYR A 31 15.19 22.64 -10.36
N VAL A 32 15.12 21.43 -10.94
CA VAL A 32 16.29 20.54 -11.06
C VAL A 32 17.35 21.07 -12.03
N THR A 33 16.97 21.94 -12.96
CA THR A 33 17.91 22.64 -13.88
C THR A 33 18.40 23.97 -13.31
N TYR A 34 18.12 24.28 -12.05
CA TYR A 34 18.52 25.51 -11.36
C TYR A 34 18.04 26.81 -12.05
N ARG A 35 16.97 26.72 -12.84
CA ARG A 35 16.33 27.86 -13.52
C ARG A 35 15.18 28.49 -12.72
N LEU A 36 14.76 27.82 -11.65
CA LEU A 36 13.83 28.35 -10.66
C LEU A 36 14.48 28.23 -9.26
N PRO A 37 14.61 29.32 -8.50
CA PRO A 37 15.06 29.22 -7.11
C PRO A 37 14.07 28.38 -6.30
N GLY A 38 14.56 27.65 -5.29
CA GLY A 38 13.72 26.72 -4.51
C GLY A 38 12.63 27.40 -3.69
N LEU A 39 12.86 28.64 -3.24
CA LEU A 39 11.93 29.37 -2.38
C LEU A 39 10.50 29.48 -2.95
N PRO A 40 10.29 29.86 -4.23
CA PRO A 40 8.98 29.81 -4.87
C PRO A 40 8.21 28.49 -4.68
N LEU A 41 8.87 27.32 -4.75
CA LEU A 41 8.18 26.03 -4.64
C LEU A 41 7.50 25.83 -3.29
N TYR A 42 8.08 26.38 -2.21
CA TYR A 42 7.48 26.33 -0.88
C TYR A 42 6.20 27.18 -0.77
N PHE A 43 6.00 28.13 -1.68
CA PHE A 43 4.83 29.01 -1.70
C PHE A 43 3.74 28.57 -2.67
N VAL A 44 4.05 27.76 -3.70
CA VAL A 44 3.07 27.29 -4.70
C VAL A 44 1.91 26.52 -4.04
N ASN A 45 2.19 25.78 -2.97
CA ASN A 45 1.19 25.00 -2.22
C ASN A 45 1.15 25.39 -0.73
N PHE A 46 1.52 26.63 -0.39
CA PHE A 46 1.55 27.03 1.01
C PHE A 46 0.13 27.06 1.60
N ARG A 47 -0.11 26.16 2.55
CA ARG A 47 -1.37 26.04 3.29
C ARG A 47 -1.12 26.49 4.73
N PRO A 48 -1.29 27.78 5.06
CA PRO A 48 -0.87 28.33 6.35
C PRO A 48 -1.59 27.71 7.55
N SER A 49 -2.85 27.30 7.39
CA SER A 49 -3.62 26.64 8.45
C SER A 49 -3.06 25.27 8.83
N THR A 50 -2.74 24.42 7.85
CA THR A 50 -2.05 23.14 8.08
C THR A 50 -0.64 23.37 8.57
N PHE A 51 0.10 24.35 8.05
CA PHE A 51 1.46 24.63 8.51
C PHE A 51 1.52 24.96 10.01
N ALA A 52 0.58 25.78 10.50
CA ALA A 52 0.52 26.11 11.93
C ALA A 52 0.15 24.92 12.81
N TYR A 53 -0.77 24.07 12.35
CA TYR A 53 -1.14 22.82 13.02
C TYR A 53 0.03 21.83 13.06
N ASP A 54 0.71 21.67 11.92
CA ASP A 54 1.83 20.75 11.75
C ASP A 54 3.07 21.22 12.50
N PHE A 55 3.29 22.52 12.67
CA PHE A 55 4.48 23.03 13.35
C PHE A 55 4.68 22.43 14.75
N ASN A 56 3.61 22.32 15.54
CA ASN A 56 3.67 21.73 16.87
C ASN A 56 3.74 20.20 16.83
N LYS A 57 3.05 19.56 15.88
CA LYS A 57 3.01 18.10 15.73
C LYS A 57 4.29 17.52 15.14
N ILE A 58 4.93 18.20 14.20
CA ILE A 58 6.16 17.77 13.52
C ILE A 58 7.28 17.57 14.52
N LYS A 59 7.37 18.42 15.55
CA LYS A 59 8.36 18.25 16.60
C LYS A 59 8.17 16.92 17.31
N GLU A 60 6.94 16.62 17.73
CA GLU A 60 6.58 15.38 18.41
C GLU A 60 6.83 14.15 17.51
N MET A 61 6.35 14.20 16.27
CA MET A 61 6.56 13.13 15.27
C MET A 61 8.05 12.85 14.99
N ARG A 62 8.93 13.86 15.08
CA ARG A 62 10.38 13.67 14.86
C ARG A 62 11.13 13.14 16.07
N THR A 63 10.57 13.23 17.27
CA THR A 63 11.28 12.89 18.52
C THR A 63 10.74 11.65 19.22
N HIS A 64 9.49 11.29 18.96
CA HIS A 64 8.79 10.19 19.64
C HIS A 64 8.44 9.09 18.65
N ALA A 65 9.07 7.92 18.80
CA ALA A 65 8.81 6.76 17.93
C ALA A 65 7.39 6.20 18.10
N ASP A 66 6.77 6.45 19.24
CA ASP A 66 5.42 6.05 19.65
C ASP A 66 4.34 7.10 19.34
N ALA A 67 4.72 8.28 18.84
CA ALA A 67 3.74 9.29 18.45
C ALA A 67 2.91 8.80 17.25
N PRO A 68 1.60 9.12 17.20
CA PRO A 68 0.82 8.98 15.98
C PRO A 68 1.54 9.69 14.83
N TYR A 69 1.66 9.03 13.67
CA TYR A 69 2.35 9.57 12.50
C TYR A 69 3.86 9.84 12.72
N SER A 70 4.52 9.11 13.63
CA SER A 70 5.96 9.24 13.90
C SER A 70 6.81 9.25 12.62
N MET A 71 7.69 10.24 12.47
CA MET A 71 8.72 10.31 11.43
C MET A 71 10.04 9.67 11.86
N VAL A 72 10.09 9.07 13.05
CA VAL A 72 11.26 8.32 13.50
C VAL A 72 11.29 7.01 12.72
N MET A 73 12.28 6.91 11.83
CA MET A 73 12.50 5.70 11.04
C MET A 73 13.26 4.66 11.86
N ASP A 74 12.88 3.39 11.70
CA ASP A 74 13.69 2.27 12.18
C ASP A 74 14.98 2.10 11.34
N ARG A 75 15.80 1.10 11.69
CA ARG A 75 17.05 0.81 10.98
C ARG A 75 16.86 0.44 9.50
N TYR A 76 15.63 0.19 9.06
CA TYR A 76 15.26 -0.18 7.70
C TYR A 76 14.63 0.99 6.93
N GLY A 77 14.51 2.17 7.54
CA GLY A 77 13.87 3.34 6.94
C GLY A 77 12.35 3.33 7.06
N SER A 78 11.78 2.41 7.84
CA SER A 78 10.34 2.28 8.03
C SER A 78 9.86 3.23 9.12
N SER A 79 8.72 3.89 8.91
CA SER A 79 8.02 4.70 9.92
C SER A 79 6.74 3.95 10.32
N PRO A 80 6.71 3.31 11.51
CA PRO A 80 5.56 2.56 11.98
C PRO A 80 4.31 3.43 12.04
N TYR A 81 3.28 3.05 11.27
CA TYR A 81 1.98 3.70 11.35
C TYR A 81 1.13 3.01 12.41
N LEU A 82 0.95 3.69 13.55
CA LEU A 82 0.39 3.16 14.80
C LEU A 82 -0.90 3.89 15.20
N VAL A 83 -1.72 4.32 14.24
CA VAL A 83 -2.96 5.05 14.58
C VAL A 83 -4.01 4.10 15.15
N GLU A 84 -4.49 4.42 16.34
CA GLU A 84 -5.68 3.83 16.96
C GLU A 84 -6.67 4.93 17.37
N PRO A 85 -7.99 4.74 17.16
CA PRO A 85 -8.62 3.60 16.50
C PRO A 85 -8.41 3.61 14.97
N PRO A 86 -8.58 2.47 14.28
CA PRO A 86 -8.51 2.39 12.82
C PRO A 86 -9.49 3.35 12.13
N GLU A 87 -9.04 4.04 11.09
CA GLU A 87 -9.84 5.00 10.35
C GLU A 87 -10.58 4.32 9.19
N ILE A 88 -11.91 4.39 9.13
CA ILE A 88 -12.71 3.82 8.02
C ILE A 88 -12.88 4.80 6.86
N ARG A 89 -11.87 5.59 6.50
CA ARG A 89 -12.04 6.73 5.57
C ARG A 89 -12.17 6.26 4.11
N GLU A 90 -12.89 7.07 3.34
CA GLU A 90 -13.02 7.04 1.87
C GLU A 90 -13.73 5.81 1.27
N ASP A 91 -14.69 6.08 0.39
CA ASP A 91 -15.43 5.07 -0.38
C ASP A 91 -14.66 4.71 -1.65
N MET A 92 -13.70 3.80 -1.53
CA MET A 92 -12.79 3.42 -2.62
C MET A 92 -13.52 2.79 -3.80
N ARG A 93 -13.22 3.21 -5.03
CA ARG A 93 -13.82 2.71 -6.27
C ARG A 93 -12.76 2.18 -7.22
N VAL A 94 -12.83 0.88 -7.48
CA VAL A 94 -11.96 0.21 -8.46
C VAL A 94 -12.20 0.81 -9.84
N ASP A 95 -11.14 1.31 -10.44
CA ASP A 95 -11.05 1.79 -11.80
C ASP A 95 -10.63 0.63 -12.72
N PRO A 96 -11.52 0.16 -13.62
CA PRO A 96 -11.21 -0.94 -14.53
C PRO A 96 -10.02 -0.65 -15.46
N ASP A 97 -9.69 0.62 -15.69
CA ASP A 97 -8.57 1.01 -16.55
C ASP A 97 -7.21 0.68 -15.91
N CYS A 98 -7.16 0.32 -14.63
CA CYS A 98 -5.96 -0.17 -13.94
C CYS A 98 -5.50 -1.55 -14.41
N PHE A 99 -6.42 -2.46 -14.77
CA PHE A 99 -6.08 -3.85 -15.08
C PHE A 99 -5.23 -4.02 -16.35
N PRO A 100 -5.42 -3.24 -17.43
CA PRO A 100 -4.47 -3.22 -18.55
C PRO A 100 -3.03 -2.93 -18.15
N TYR A 101 -2.78 -2.02 -17.20
CA TYR A 101 -1.43 -1.73 -16.71
C TYR A 101 -0.87 -2.88 -15.88
N LEU A 102 -1.72 -3.54 -15.08
CA LEU A 102 -1.34 -4.76 -14.34
C LEU A 102 -0.91 -5.88 -15.29
N ALA A 103 -1.68 -6.14 -16.36
CA ALA A 103 -1.34 -7.12 -17.38
C ALA A 103 -0.03 -6.77 -18.12
N ALA A 104 0.18 -5.49 -18.43
CA ALA A 104 1.43 -5.03 -19.05
C ALA A 104 2.65 -5.22 -18.14
N MET A 105 2.50 -4.99 -16.83
CA MET A 105 3.54 -5.26 -15.84
C MET A 105 3.86 -6.76 -15.74
N GLU A 106 2.83 -7.62 -15.73
CA GLU A 106 3.03 -9.08 -15.75
C GLU A 106 3.85 -9.51 -16.98
N ALA A 107 3.47 -9.01 -18.15
CA ALA A 107 4.16 -9.33 -19.40
C ALA A 107 5.62 -8.85 -19.43
N ASP A 108 5.93 -7.66 -18.88
CA ASP A 108 7.32 -7.16 -18.78
C ASP A 108 8.17 -8.05 -17.86
N LEU A 109 7.64 -8.42 -16.69
CA LEU A 109 8.35 -9.27 -15.74
C LEU A 109 8.59 -10.67 -16.32
N GLU A 110 7.60 -11.23 -17.02
CA GLU A 110 7.70 -12.52 -17.71
C GLU A 110 8.78 -12.48 -18.81
N ALA A 111 8.76 -11.45 -19.67
CA ALA A 111 9.75 -11.29 -20.73
C ALA A 111 11.20 -11.20 -20.20
N ARG A 112 11.35 -10.77 -18.95
CA ARG A 112 12.64 -10.66 -18.25
C ARG A 112 13.01 -11.89 -17.42
N GLY A 113 12.17 -12.93 -17.44
CA GLY A 113 12.35 -14.15 -16.64
C GLY A 113 12.33 -13.89 -15.13
N ILE A 114 11.56 -12.89 -14.69
CA ILE A 114 11.40 -12.52 -13.29
C ILE A 114 10.14 -13.20 -12.76
N ARG A 115 10.26 -13.99 -11.70
CA ARG A 115 9.08 -14.54 -11.01
C ARG A 115 8.39 -13.43 -10.25
N TRP A 116 7.07 -13.31 -10.41
CA TRP A 116 6.29 -12.30 -9.70
C TRP A 116 5.40 -12.95 -8.66
N ILE A 117 5.48 -12.45 -7.43
CA ILE A 117 4.56 -12.82 -6.34
C ILE A 117 3.70 -11.60 -6.09
N VAL A 118 2.39 -11.76 -6.27
CA VAL A 118 1.39 -10.73 -6.03
C VAL A 118 0.58 -11.14 -4.81
N ALA A 119 0.70 -10.40 -3.72
CA ALA A 119 -0.11 -10.60 -2.53
C ALA A 119 -1.19 -9.53 -2.46
N LEU A 120 -2.45 -9.93 -2.38
CA LEU A 120 -3.56 -9.02 -2.14
C LEU A 120 -3.68 -8.80 -0.64
N MET A 121 -3.81 -7.56 -0.19
CA MET A 121 -4.22 -7.28 1.18
C MET A 121 -5.66 -7.77 1.42
N PRO A 122 -5.97 -8.28 2.63
CA PRO A 122 -7.36 -8.49 3.02
C PRO A 122 -8.08 -7.14 3.17
N ALA A 123 -9.40 -7.14 3.00
CA ALA A 123 -10.21 -5.96 3.22
C ALA A 123 -10.45 -5.74 4.71
N MET A 124 -10.41 -4.47 5.14
CA MET A 124 -10.74 -4.11 6.52
C MET A 124 -12.23 -4.38 6.79
N PRO A 125 -12.60 -5.22 7.78
CA PRO A 125 -14.00 -5.60 8.00
C PRO A 125 -14.93 -4.42 8.27
N ALA A 126 -14.49 -3.43 9.05
CA ALA A 126 -15.28 -2.24 9.32
C ALA A 126 -15.51 -1.38 8.07
N TRP A 127 -14.57 -1.37 7.12
CA TRP A 127 -14.75 -0.67 5.85
C TRP A 127 -15.77 -1.40 4.97
N ILE A 128 -15.67 -2.74 4.85
CA ILE A 128 -16.65 -3.57 4.12
C ILE A 128 -18.05 -3.32 4.67
N ASN A 129 -18.23 -3.41 5.99
CA ASN A 129 -19.53 -3.20 6.62
C ASN A 129 -20.13 -1.81 6.35
N HIS A 130 -19.29 -0.80 6.10
CA HIS A 130 -19.73 0.58 5.92
C HIS A 130 -19.94 0.96 4.44
N TYR A 131 -19.02 0.61 3.55
CA TYR A 131 -19.01 1.08 2.15
C TYR A 131 -19.23 -0.01 1.10
N ASP A 132 -19.05 -1.29 1.46
CA ASP A 132 -19.25 -2.43 0.57
C ASP A 132 -20.07 -3.53 1.28
N PRO A 133 -21.30 -3.22 1.73
CA PRO A 133 -22.10 -4.18 2.48
C PRO A 133 -22.35 -5.44 1.64
N GLY A 134 -21.87 -6.58 2.11
CA GLY A 134 -21.89 -7.85 1.37
C GLY A 134 -20.57 -8.21 0.67
N GLY A 135 -19.61 -7.28 0.62
CA GLY A 135 -18.26 -7.51 0.09
C GLY A 135 -18.20 -7.72 -1.43
N GLU A 136 -19.21 -7.27 -2.18
CA GLU A 136 -19.31 -7.53 -3.61
C GLU A 136 -18.19 -6.85 -4.38
N ARG A 137 -17.84 -5.61 -4.02
CA ARG A 137 -16.79 -4.83 -4.69
C ARG A 137 -15.41 -5.41 -4.45
N ASP A 138 -15.11 -5.77 -3.20
CA ASP A 138 -13.87 -6.46 -2.86
C ASP A 138 -13.77 -7.81 -3.61
N ALA A 139 -14.86 -8.58 -3.64
CA ALA A 139 -14.89 -9.86 -4.35
C ALA A 139 -14.74 -9.69 -5.88
N ASP A 140 -15.34 -8.65 -6.48
CA ASP A 140 -15.17 -8.31 -7.89
C ASP A 140 -13.73 -7.94 -8.21
N TRP A 141 -13.09 -7.12 -7.36
CA TRP A 141 -11.68 -6.76 -7.51
C TRP A 141 -10.78 -7.99 -7.50
N ARG A 142 -10.95 -8.90 -6.52
CA ARG A 142 -10.16 -10.15 -6.45
C ARG A 142 -10.37 -11.04 -7.66
N ARG A 143 -11.61 -11.15 -8.17
CA ARG A 143 -11.90 -11.86 -9.41
C ARG A 143 -11.17 -11.24 -10.60
N ALA A 144 -11.17 -9.92 -10.72
CA ALA A 144 -10.48 -9.20 -11.78
C ALA A 144 -8.95 -9.36 -11.70
N MET A 145 -8.36 -9.32 -10.50
CA MET A 145 -6.95 -9.63 -10.27
C MET A 145 -6.58 -11.02 -10.79
N LYS A 146 -7.37 -12.04 -10.41
CA LYS A 146 -7.16 -13.42 -10.85
C LYS A 146 -7.36 -13.61 -12.36
N ALA A 147 -8.31 -12.89 -12.95
CA ALA A 147 -8.57 -12.96 -14.40
C ALA A 147 -7.47 -12.26 -15.21
N THR A 148 -6.84 -11.23 -14.64
CA THR A 148 -5.80 -10.44 -15.30
C THR A 148 -4.43 -11.10 -15.24
N LEU A 149 -4.06 -11.65 -14.08
CA LEU A 149 -2.76 -12.29 -13.84
C LEU A 149 -2.80 -13.75 -14.29
N THR A 150 -2.30 -14.02 -15.49
CA THR A 150 -2.45 -15.32 -16.17
C THR A 150 -1.12 -16.03 -16.41
N SER A 151 0.02 -15.37 -16.18
CA SER A 151 1.33 -15.98 -16.39
C SER A 151 1.56 -17.13 -15.41
N PRO A 152 2.07 -18.28 -15.87
CA PRO A 152 2.46 -19.39 -14.97
C PRO A 152 3.62 -19.03 -14.03
N ASN A 153 4.34 -17.95 -14.30
CA ASN A 153 5.45 -17.45 -13.48
C ASN A 153 4.97 -16.37 -12.47
N THR A 154 3.67 -16.04 -12.48
CA THR A 154 3.04 -15.19 -11.48
C THR A 154 2.34 -16.04 -10.44
N VAL A 155 2.58 -15.75 -9.17
CA VAL A 155 1.90 -16.36 -8.04
C VAL A 155 1.00 -15.32 -7.39
N LEU A 156 -0.31 -15.51 -7.51
CA LEU A 156 -1.30 -14.69 -6.82
C LEU A 156 -1.63 -15.31 -5.46
N ILE A 157 -1.53 -14.51 -4.39
CA ILE A 157 -1.84 -14.86 -3.02
C ILE A 157 -2.97 -13.97 -2.54
N ASP A 158 -4.12 -14.56 -2.21
CA ASP A 158 -5.31 -13.85 -1.75
C ASP A 158 -5.30 -13.65 -0.23
N GLY A 159 -5.15 -12.41 0.23
CA GLY A 159 -5.09 -12.03 1.65
C GLY A 159 -6.28 -12.46 2.51
N GLU A 160 -7.46 -12.71 1.93
CA GLU A 160 -8.64 -13.20 2.68
C GLU A 160 -8.43 -14.61 3.25
N GLU A 161 -7.56 -15.40 2.63
CA GLU A 161 -7.14 -16.71 3.14
C GLU A 161 -6.16 -16.57 4.32
N GLY A 162 -5.75 -15.34 4.63
CA GLY A 162 -4.75 -15.01 5.63
C GLY A 162 -5.29 -14.88 7.06
N PRO A 163 -4.36 -14.62 8.01
CA PRO A 163 -4.68 -14.52 9.42
C PRO A 163 -5.30 -13.18 9.81
N LEU A 164 -5.22 -12.15 8.95
CA LEU A 164 -5.63 -10.79 9.30
C LEU A 164 -7.11 -10.56 8.98
N ARG A 165 -7.99 -10.85 9.95
CA ARG A 165 -9.46 -10.84 9.76
C ARG A 165 -10.24 -9.86 10.62
N GLU A 166 -9.55 -9.09 11.46
CA GLU A 166 -10.17 -8.18 12.41
C GLU A 166 -9.82 -6.73 12.08
N THR A 167 -10.74 -5.80 12.34
CA THR A 167 -10.57 -4.36 12.08
C THR A 167 -9.32 -3.77 12.73
N HIS A 168 -8.96 -4.24 13.93
CA HIS A 168 -7.79 -3.75 14.66
C HIS A 168 -6.45 -4.17 13.99
N HIS A 169 -6.49 -5.06 13.01
CA HIS A 169 -5.29 -5.40 12.24
C HIS A 169 -4.86 -4.30 11.25
N PHE A 170 -5.72 -3.32 11.03
CA PHE A 170 -5.58 -2.27 10.02
C PHE A 170 -5.42 -0.91 10.69
N THR A 171 -4.71 0.00 10.03
CA THR A 171 -4.75 1.41 10.40
C THR A 171 -5.83 2.16 9.62
N ASP A 172 -6.01 1.78 8.36
CA ASP A 172 -7.04 2.26 7.46
C ASP A 172 -7.40 1.14 6.45
N PRO A 173 -8.34 1.34 5.52
CA PRO A 173 -8.78 0.28 4.61
C PRO A 173 -7.71 -0.22 3.63
N SER A 174 -6.56 0.44 3.55
CA SER A 174 -5.49 0.17 2.59
C SER A 174 -4.15 -0.14 3.25
N HIS A 175 -4.03 0.05 4.56
CA HIS A 175 -2.79 -0.17 5.30
C HIS A 175 -3.01 -1.04 6.54
N LEU A 176 -2.12 -2.01 6.70
CA LEU A 176 -2.03 -2.80 7.92
C LEU A 176 -1.48 -1.95 9.06
N HIS A 177 -2.00 -2.16 10.26
CA HIS A 177 -1.36 -1.68 11.46
C HIS A 177 0.01 -2.33 11.60
N TRP A 178 1.03 -1.53 11.90
CA TRP A 178 2.44 -1.95 11.82
C TRP A 178 2.74 -3.28 12.55
N ASN A 179 2.14 -3.47 13.73
CA ASN A 179 2.31 -4.68 14.54
C ASN A 179 1.88 -5.98 13.83
N ASN A 180 1.02 -5.89 12.81
CA ASN A 180 0.48 -7.02 12.07
C ASN A 180 1.23 -7.29 10.75
N VAL A 181 2.08 -6.36 10.30
CA VAL A 181 2.90 -6.52 9.09
C VAL A 181 3.80 -7.77 9.16
N PRO A 182 4.48 -8.09 10.29
CA PRO A 182 5.27 -9.32 10.37
C PRO A 182 4.45 -10.59 10.19
N GLN A 183 3.23 -10.62 10.72
CA GLN A 183 2.33 -11.78 10.60
C GLN A 183 1.89 -11.98 9.14
N PHE A 184 1.48 -10.91 8.46
CA PHE A 184 1.14 -10.96 7.04
C PHE A 184 2.31 -11.40 6.16
N THR A 185 3.49 -10.83 6.42
CA THR A 185 4.71 -11.13 5.68
C THR A 185 5.10 -12.61 5.83
N ARG A 186 5.09 -13.13 7.06
CA ARG A 186 5.36 -14.56 7.33
C ARG A 186 4.36 -15.47 6.62
N TRP A 187 3.08 -15.10 6.63
CA TRP A 187 2.04 -15.85 5.94
C TRP A 187 2.25 -15.88 4.42
N ILE A 188 2.61 -14.75 3.79
CA ILE A 188 2.98 -14.71 2.36
C ILE A 188 4.16 -15.66 2.10
N PHE A 189 5.23 -15.59 2.89
CA PHE A 189 6.39 -16.45 2.73
C PHE A 189 6.04 -17.95 2.86
N ALA A 190 5.17 -18.31 3.81
CA ALA A 190 4.68 -19.68 3.96
C ALA A 190 3.90 -20.15 2.72
N LYS A 191 3.02 -19.30 2.16
CA LYS A 191 2.28 -19.60 0.92
C LYS A 191 3.21 -19.78 -0.29
N VAL A 192 4.28 -18.98 -0.39
CA VAL A 192 5.26 -19.07 -1.48
C VAL A 192 6.12 -20.33 -1.39
N ASN A 193 6.51 -20.73 -0.18
CA ASN A 193 7.45 -21.84 0.06
C ASN A 193 6.77 -23.19 0.29
N GLY A 194 5.46 -23.23 0.53
CA GLY A 194 4.69 -24.47 0.70
C GLY A 194 4.84 -25.14 2.08
N THR A 195 5.38 -24.46 3.08
CA THR A 195 5.57 -25.00 4.44
C THR A 195 4.83 -24.12 5.45
N LEU A 196 3.68 -24.59 5.92
CA LEU A 196 2.96 -24.02 7.06
C LEU A 196 3.40 -24.62 8.41
N ASP A 197 4.33 -25.59 8.42
CA ASP A 197 4.66 -26.37 9.61
C ASP A 197 5.83 -25.83 10.46
N ASP A 198 6.56 -24.78 10.04
CA ASP A 198 7.75 -24.29 10.79
C ASP A 198 7.63 -22.88 11.39
N VAL A 199 6.53 -22.15 11.16
CA VAL A 199 6.45 -20.70 11.50
C VAL A 199 5.49 -20.38 12.65
N LEU A 200 4.66 -21.34 13.08
CA LEU A 200 3.72 -21.15 14.19
C LEU A 200 4.24 -21.67 15.55
N GLU A 201 5.39 -22.35 15.61
CA GLU A 201 5.93 -22.89 16.87
C GLU A 201 6.95 -22.00 17.60
N THR A 202 7.43 -20.90 17.01
CA THR A 202 8.39 -20.02 17.70
C THR A 202 7.82 -18.61 17.89
N GLY A 203 6.85 -18.53 18.80
CA GLY A 203 6.52 -17.29 19.49
C GLY A 203 7.67 -16.86 20.40
N VAL A 204 8.60 -16.08 19.86
CA VAL A 204 9.57 -15.28 20.65
C VAL A 204 9.50 -13.84 20.21
#